data_AF-A0A957D9P7-F1
#
_entry.id   AF-A0A957D9P7-F1
#
_cell.length_a   1.000
_cell.length_b   1.000
_cell.length_c   1.000
_cell.angle_alpha   90.00
_cell.angle_beta   90.00
_cell.angle_gamma   90.00
#
_symmetry.space_group_name_H-M   'P 1'
#
loop_
_entity.id
_entity.type
_entity.pdbx_description
1 polymer ?
#
loop_
_entity_poly.entity_id
_entity_poly.type
_entity_poly.pdbx_seq_one_letter_code
_entity_poly.pdbx_strand_id
1 'polypeptide(L)' 'IAGFGGIISEVGAVMLVGGNIDHKTRVLTTAIVLETRKGNFDLAIALGIILLGLSFLANLLMLQLQGRTTYD' A
#
# COMPACT_ATOMS: atom_id res chain seq x y z
N ILE A 1 6.58 3.38 -12.82
CA ILE A 1 5.31 2.70 -12.49
C ILE A 1 5.55 1.27 -11.96
N ALA A 2 6.25 0.39 -12.68
CA ALA A 2 6.44 -1.02 -12.26
C ALA A 2 7.05 -1.21 -10.84
N GLY A 3 8.08 -0.43 -10.48
CA GLY A 3 8.69 -0.51 -9.14
C GLY A 3 7.79 0.00 -8.00
N PHE A 4 6.90 0.95 -8.27
CA PHE A 4 5.98 1.51 -7.27
C PHE A 4 4.90 0.50 -6.88
N GLY A 5 4.31 -0.19 -7.86
CA GLY A 5 3.33 -1.25 -7.59
C GLY A 5 3.94 -2.42 -6.81
N GLY A 6 5.20 -2.78 -7.10
CA GLY A 6 5.92 -3.83 -6.38
C GLY A 6 6.14 -3.49 -4.90
N ILE A 7 6.64 -2.28 -4.60
CA ILE A 7 6.92 -1.86 -3.23
C ILE A 7 5.63 -1.69 -2.41
N ILE A 8 4.57 -1.13 -3.00
CA ILE A 8 3.27 -1.00 -2.29
C ILE A 8 2.64 -2.36 -2.00
N SER A 9 2.94 -3.39 -2.78
CA SER A 9 2.42 -4.75 -2.57
C SER A 9 3.28 -5.59 -1.62
N GLU A 10 4.47 -5.11 -1.23
CA GLU A 10 5.38 -5.87 -0.39
C GLU A 10 4.85 -5.95 1.04
N VAL A 11 4.72 -7.17 1.54
CA VAL A 11 4.20 -7.44 2.89
C VAL A 11 5.00 -8.52 3.60
N GLY A 12 5.58 -9.48 2.86
CA GLY A 12 6.33 -10.59 3.43
C GLY A 12 7.61 -10.11 4.12
N ALA A 13 8.44 -9.36 3.40
CA ALA A 13 9.68 -8.83 3.94
C ALA A 13 9.42 -7.89 5.13
N VAL A 14 8.40 -7.03 5.01
CA VAL A 14 8.06 -6.03 6.04
C VAL A 14 7.57 -6.69 7.33
N MET A 15 6.81 -7.79 7.24
CA MET A 15 6.38 -8.56 8.40
C MET A 15 7.54 -9.24 9.13
N LEU A 16 8.56 -9.72 8.41
CA LEU A 16 9.70 -10.45 8.99
C LEU A 16 10.73 -9.54 9.68
N VAL A 17 10.96 -8.34 9.13
CA VAL A 17 12.03 -7.43 9.61
C VAL A 17 11.56 -6.47 10.71
N GLY A 18 10.31 -6.61 11.18
CA GLY A 18 9.77 -5.79 12.27
C GLY A 18 9.04 -4.51 11.80
N GLY A 19 8.61 -4.46 10.54
CA GLY A 19 7.74 -3.40 10.01
C GLY A 19 6.26 -3.55 10.39
N ASN A 20 5.95 -4.24 11.49
CA ASN A 20 4.58 -4.44 11.99
C ASN A 20 4.41 -3.93 13.45
N ILE A 21 5.25 -3.00 13.89
CA ILE A 21 5.13 -2.40 15.23
C ILE A 21 4.04 -1.32 15.19
N ASP A 22 3.05 -1.48 16.07
CA ASP A 22 1.92 -0.57 16.17
C ASP A 22 2.37 0.88 16.37
N HIS A 23 1.76 1.80 15.62
CA HIS A 23 2.06 3.24 15.67
C HIS A 23 3.53 3.66 15.50
N LYS A 24 4.41 2.76 15.02
CA LYS A 24 5.83 3.07 14.79
C LYS A 24 6.27 2.76 13.36
N THR A 25 6.17 1.49 12.97
CA THR A 25 6.72 0.99 11.70
C THR A 25 5.68 0.25 10.86
N ARG A 26 4.47 0.06 11.38
CA ARG A 26 3.38 -0.63 10.67
C ARG A 26 2.93 0.15 9.45
N VAL A 27 3.06 -0.50 8.30
CA VAL A 27 2.52 -0.02 7.02
C VAL A 27 1.11 -0.59 6.78
N LEU A 28 0.37 0.02 5.85
CA LEU A 28 -1.01 -0.36 5.54
C LEU A 28 -1.15 -1.84 5.15
N THR A 29 -0.23 -2.38 4.34
CA THR A 29 -0.26 -3.79 3.92
C THR A 29 -0.09 -4.76 5.07
N THR A 30 0.81 -4.47 6.01
CA THR A 30 1.02 -5.30 7.21
C THR A 30 -0.14 -5.18 8.19
N ALA A 31 -0.77 -4.01 8.29
CA ALA A 31 -2.01 -3.81 9.05
C ALA A 31 -3.17 -4.67 8.49
N ILE A 32 -3.37 -4.68 7.17
CA ILE A 32 -4.39 -5.51 6.51
C ILE A 32 -4.17 -7.00 6.83
N VAL A 33 -2.93 -7.48 6.71
CA VAL A 33 -2.59 -8.87 7.02
C VAL A 33 -2.79 -9.18 8.50
N LEU A 34 -2.42 -8.26 9.40
CA LEU A 34 -2.59 -8.44 10.84
C LEU A 34 -4.07 -8.52 11.23
N GLU A 35 -4.91 -7.61 10.75
CA GLU A 35 -6.34 -7.60 11.07
C GLU A 35 -7.07 -8.81 10.46
N THR A 36 -6.70 -9.21 9.24
CA THR A 36 -7.16 -10.48 8.64
C THR A 36 -6.81 -11.68 9.52
N ARG A 37 -5.58 -11.75 10.05
CA ARG A 37 -5.13 -12.83 10.94
C ARG A 37 -5.82 -12.83 12.30
N LYS A 38 -6.28 -11.67 12.78
CA LYS A 38 -7.08 -11.53 14.00
C LYS A 38 -8.56 -11.90 13.80
N GLY A 39 -9.00 -12.08 12.54
CA GLY A 39 -10.41 -12.30 12.20
C GLY A 39 -11.22 -11.00 12.06
N ASN A 40 -10.58 -9.83 12.13
CA ASN A 40 -11.20 -8.52 11.98
C ASN A 40 -11.33 -8.14 10.50
N PHE A 41 -12.14 -8.90 9.75
CA PHE A 41 -12.26 -8.73 8.31
C PHE A 41 -12.85 -7.38 7.91
N ASP A 42 -13.78 -6.82 8.70
CA ASP A 42 -14.36 -5.50 8.44
C ASP A 42 -13.28 -4.42 8.36
N LEU A 43 -12.38 -4.40 9.36
CA LEU A 43 -11.27 -3.45 9.41
C LEU A 43 -10.25 -3.74 8.29
N ALA A 44 -9.93 -5.01 8.04
CA ALA A 44 -9.00 -5.39 6.97
C ALA A 44 -9.49 -4.94 5.58
N ILE A 45 -10.78 -5.13 5.29
CA ILE A 45 -11.40 -4.70 4.04
C ILE A 45 -11.43 -3.17 3.93
N ALA A 46 -11.79 -2.47 5.01
CA ALA A 46 -11.77 -1.01 5.04
C ALA A 46 -10.37 -0.45 4.72
N LEU A 47 -9.32 -1.00 5.35
CA LEU A 47 -7.93 -0.63 5.08
C LEU A 47 -7.51 -0.99 3.64
N GLY A 48 -7.98 -2.12 3.11
CA GLY A 48 -7.74 -2.53 1.72
C GLY A 48 -8.33 -1.56 0.69
N ILE A 49 -9.56 -1.08 0.92
CA ILE A 49 -10.20 -0.08 0.05
C ILE A 49 -9.42 1.24 0.09
N ILE A 50 -8.99 1.69 1.28
CA ILE A 50 -8.18 2.90 1.44
C ILE A 50 -6.86 2.77 0.66
N LEU A 51 -6.17 1.63 0.78
CA LEU A 51 -4.92 1.39 0.07
C LEU A 51 -5.11 1.40 -1.45
N LEU A 52 -6.18 0.77 -1.95
CA LEU A 52 -6.51 0.78 -3.37
C LEU A 52 -6.78 2.20 -3.88
N GLY A 53 -7.54 3.00 -3.13
CA GLY A 53 -7.80 4.40 -3.47
C GLY A 53 -6.51 5.23 -3.54
N LEU A 54 -5.62 5.09 -2.56
CA LEU A 54 -4.32 5.76 -2.53
C LEU A 54 -3.42 5.32 -3.68
N SER A 55 -3.39 4.01 -3.98
CA SER A 55 -2.61 3.46 -5.09
C SER A 55 -3.08 4.00 -6.44
N PHE A 56 -4.39 4.05 -6.67
CA PHE A 56 -4.97 4.66 -7.87
C PHE A 56 -4.65 6.15 -7.96
N LEU A 57 -4.82 6.90 -6.87
CA LEU A 57 -4.53 8.32 -6.84
C LEU A 57 -3.05 8.59 -7.18
N ALA A 58 -2.13 7.86 -6.54
CA ALA A 58 -0.70 7.98 -6.81
C ALA A 58 -0.36 7.62 -8.26
N ASN A 59 -0.97 6.55 -8.79
CA ASN A 59 -0.78 6.15 -10.18
C ASN A 59 -1.31 7.20 -11.17
N LEU A 60 -2.48 7.79 -10.91
CA LEU A 60 -3.06 8.85 -11.73
C LEU A 60 -2.21 10.12 -11.70
N LEU A 61 -1.74 10.55 -10.53
CA LEU A 61 -0.85 11.70 -10.40
C LEU A 61 0.46 11.47 -11.17
N MET A 62 1.04 10.27 -11.05
CA MET A 62 2.26 9.94 -11.77
C MET A 62 2.04 9.92 -13.28
N LEU A 63 0.90 9.37 -13.74
CA LEU A 63 0.53 9.38 -15.15
C LEU A 63 0.36 10.81 -15.69
N GLN A 64 -0.27 11.71 -14.94
CA GLN A 64 -0.43 13.12 -15.34
C GLN A 64 0.91 13.86 -15.43
N LEU A 65 1.83 13.59 -14.50
CA LEU A 65 3.17 14.18 -14.53
C LEU A 65 4.01 13.62 -15.68
N GLN A 66 3.93 12.33 -15.95
CA GLN A 66 4.67 11.67 -17.02
C GLN A 66 4.15 12.10 -18.41
N GLY A 67 2.84 12.30 -18.54
CA GLY A 67 2.22 12.86 -19.74
C GLY A 67 2.64 14.30 -20.08
N ARG A 68 3.27 15.03 -19.13
CA ARG A 68 3.87 16.36 -19.41
C ARG A 68 5.29 16.28 -19.95
N THR A 69 6.05 15.23 -19.63
CA THR A 69 7.45 15.08 -20.03
C THR A 69 7.63 14.48 -21.43
N THR A 70 6.64 13.73 -21.95
CA THR A 70 6.74 13.11 -23.29
C THR A 70 6.32 14.04 -24.43
N TYR A 71 5.81 15.24 -24.12
CA TYR A 71 5.41 16.27 -25.11
C TYR A 71 6.37 17.47 -25.15
N ASP A 72 7.63 17.28 -24.74
CA ASP A 72 8.75 18.21 -25.00
C ASP A 72 9.83 17.50 -25.84
#